data_AF-A0A351IZ20-F1
#
_entry.id   AF-A0A351IZ20-F1
#
_cell.length_a   1.000
_cell.length_b   1.000
_cell.length_c   1.000
_cell.angle_alpha   90.00
_cell.angle_beta   90.00
_cell.angle_gamma   90.00
#
_symmetry.space_group_name_H-M   'P 1'
#
loop_
_entity.id
_entity.type
_entity.pdbx_description
1 polymer ?
#
loop_
_entity_poly.entity_id
_entity_poly.type
_entity_poly.pdbx_seq_one_letter_code
_entity_poly.pdbx_strand_id
1 'polypeptide(L)' 'LAYFTPGDAKGKYMGDMPSFTRNRLLKQGIQPEHIYWMSLCTCCHDVFFSHRRQKGERGTLAALIIMKG' A
#
# COMPACT_ATOMS: atom_id res chain seq x y z
N LEU A 1 0.70 7.87 -15.05
CA LEU A 1 0.21 6.71 -15.82
C LEU A 1 0.89 5.40 -15.42
N ALA A 2 2.20 5.34 -15.19
CA ALA A 2 2.91 4.09 -14.85
C ALA A 2 2.39 3.28 -13.64
N TYR A 3 1.69 3.91 -12.68
CA TYR A 3 1.15 3.26 -11.48
C TYR A 3 -0.38 3.18 -11.46
N PHE A 4 -1.03 3.50 -12.57
CA PHE A 4 -2.48 3.49 -12.69
C PHE A 4 -2.89 2.66 -13.89
N THR A 5 -3.73 1.65 -13.66
CA THR A 5 -4.41 0.91 -14.72
C THR A 5 -5.85 1.42 -14.87
N PRO A 6 -6.47 1.30 -16.05
CA PRO A 6 -7.90 1.57 -16.20
C PRO A 6 -8.72 0.74 -15.21
N GLY A 7 -9.70 1.38 -14.56
CA GLY A 7 -10.66 0.68 -13.70
C GLY A 7 -11.93 0.29 -14.46
N ASP A 8 -12.84 -0.38 -13.77
CA ASP A 8 -14.07 -0.94 -14.37
C ASP A 8 -15.05 0.12 -14.88
N ALA A 9 -14.93 1.37 -14.45
CA ALA A 9 -15.78 2.48 -14.86
C ALA A 9 -15.00 3.56 -15.62
N LYS A 10 -15.63 4.16 -16.63
CA LYS A 10 -15.04 5.24 -17.42
C LYS A 10 -14.58 6.40 -16.53
N GLY A 11 -13.31 6.79 -16.69
CA GLY A 11 -12.68 7.84 -15.89
C GLY A 11 -12.25 7.39 -14.48
N LYS A 12 -12.37 6.11 -14.15
CA LYS A 12 -11.81 5.51 -12.93
C LYS A 12 -10.54 4.72 -13.24
N TYR A 13 -9.67 4.63 -12.25
CA TYR A 13 -8.37 3.98 -12.36
C TYR A 13 -8.06 3.18 -11.08
N MET A 14 -7.30 2.11 -11.23
CA MET A 14 -6.76 1.33 -10.13
C MET A 14 -5.30 1.72 -9.91
N GLY A 15 -5.00 2.20 -8.70
CA GLY A 15 -3.66 2.64 -8.33
C GLY A 15 -2.85 1.54 -7.67
N ASP A 16 -1.62 1.33 -8.14
CA ASP A 16 -0.61 0.50 -7.49
C ASP A 16 0.16 1.35 -6.47
N MET A 17 -0.39 1.42 -5.25
CA MET A 17 0.19 2.18 -4.15
C MET A 17 1.57 1.65 -3.71
N PRO A 18 1.80 0.33 -3.59
CA PRO A 18 3.14 -0.19 -3.27
C PRO A 18 4.22 0.26 -4.27
N SER A 19 3.97 0.13 -5.57
CA SER A 19 4.93 0.54 -6.60
C SER A 19 5.18 2.05 -6.59
N PHE A 20 4.13 2.85 -6.36
CA PHE A 20 4.26 4.29 -6.19
C PHE A 20 5.19 4.65 -5.01
N THR A 21 4.95 4.08 -3.83
CA THR A 21 5.78 4.33 -2.63
C THR A 21 7.21 3.85 -2.84
N ARG A 22 7.41 2.65 -3.41
CA ARG A 22 8.74 2.12 -3.73
C ARG A 22 9.52 3.07 -4.65
N ASN A 23 8.90 3.55 -5.73
CA ASN A 23 9.55 4.49 -6.64
C ASN A 23 9.87 5.82 -5.97
N ARG A 24 8.99 6.30 -5.07
CA ARG A 24 9.25 7.51 -4.30
C ARG A 24 10.50 7.37 -3.42
N LEU A 25 10.67 6.23 -2.75
CA LEU A 25 11.84 5.93 -1.92
C LEU A 25 13.13 5.84 -2.76
N LEU A 26 13.10 5.13 -3.89
CA LEU A 26 14.24 5.06 -4.81
C LEU A 26 14.68 6.45 -5.31
N LYS A 27 13.72 7.31 -5.66
CA LYS A 27 13.98 8.71 -6.06
C LYS A 27 14.54 9.58 -4.93
N GLN A 28 14.50 9.12 -3.69
CA GLN A 28 15.19 9.80 -2.57
C GLN A 28 16.57 9.21 -2.29
N GLY A 29 17.05 8.27 -3.11
CA GLY A 29 18.37 7.66 -2.97
C GLY A 29 18.43 6.47 -2.02
N ILE A 30 17.27 5.96 -1.56
CA ILE A 30 17.25 4.68 -0.81
C ILE A 30 17.54 3.56 -1.79
N GLN A 31 18.52 2.72 -1.46
CA GLN A 31 18.91 1.60 -2.32
C GLN A 31 17.84 0.51 -2.36
N PRO A 32 17.63 -0.16 -3.51
CA PRO A 32 16.61 -1.20 -3.66
C PRO A 32 16.69 -2.30 -2.59
N GLU A 33 17.90 -2.67 -2.17
CA GLU A 33 18.18 -3.74 -1.20
C GLU A 33 17.75 -3.36 0.23
N HIS A 34 17.48 -2.08 0.48
CA HIS A 34 16.97 -1.57 1.75
C HIS A 34 15.45 -1.36 1.75
N ILE A 35 14.75 -1.70 0.66
CA ILE A 35 13.29 -1.52 0.54
C ILE A 35 12.62 -2.89 0.56
N TYR A 36 11.88 -3.15 1.63
CA TYR A 36 11.17 -4.40 1.84
C TYR A 36 9.66 -4.21 1.69
N TRP A 37 9.00 -5.18 1.07
CA TRP A 37 7.55 -5.19 0.86
C TRP A 37 6.99 -6.56 1.23
N MET A 38 5.90 -6.56 2.01
CA MET A 38 5.26 -7.80 2.48
C MET A 38 4.42 -8.51 1.41
N SER A 39 4.12 -7.86 0.29
CA SER A 39 3.27 -8.44 -0.78
C SER A 39 1.85 -8.81 -0.32
N LEU A 40 1.31 -8.10 0.67
CA LEU A 40 -0.05 -8.31 1.19
C LEU A 40 -0.95 -7.12 0.89
N CYS A 41 -2.20 -7.41 0.55
CA CYS A 41 -3.26 -6.42 0.36
C CYS A 41 -4.25 -6.50 1.53
N THR A 42 -4.47 -5.37 2.22
CA THR A 42 -5.44 -5.27 3.32
C THR A 42 -6.88 -5.54 2.86
N CYS A 43 -7.20 -5.20 1.61
CA CYS A 43 -8.53 -5.46 1.03
C CYS A 43 -8.75 -6.91 0.62
N CYS A 44 -7.70 -7.65 0.26
CA CYS A 44 -7.82 -9.03 -0.23
C CYS A 44 -7.69 -10.09 0.88
N HIS A 45 -7.12 -9.75 2.03
CA HIS A 45 -6.88 -10.70 3.12
C HIS A 45 -7.72 -10.37 4.35
N ASP A 46 -8.34 -11.37 4.96
CA ASP A 46 -9.32 -11.17 6.04
C ASP A 46 -8.67 -10.95 7.41
N VAL A 47 -7.36 -11.20 7.53
CA VAL A 47 -6.59 -10.94 8.76
C VAL A 47 -6.39 -9.44 9.05
N PHE A 48 -6.72 -8.56 8.10
CA PHE A 48 -6.53 -7.12 8.21
C PHE A 48 -7.85 -6.36 8.27
N PHE A 49 -7.90 -5.27 9.04
CA PHE A 49 -8.92 -4.26 8.82
C PHE A 49 -8.71 -3.56 7.47
N SER A 50 -9.79 -3.30 6.74
CA SER A 50 -9.75 -2.62 5.43
C SER A 50 -10.89 -1.64 5.29
N HIS A 51 -10.53 -0.36 5.18
CA HIS A 51 -11.48 0.73 4.93
C HIS A 51 -12.29 0.50 3.64
N ARG A 52 -11.65 0.00 2.57
CA ARG A 52 -12.31 -0.24 1.29
C ARG A 52 -13.29 -1.43 1.35
N ARG A 53 -12.87 -2.56 1.94
CA ARG A 53 -13.72 -3.76 2.04
C ARG A 53 -14.90 -3.53 2.98
N GLN A 54 -14.64 -2.90 4.12
CA GLN A 54 -15.62 -2.71 5.19
C GLN A 54 -16.38 -1.38 5.07
N LYS A 55 -16.27 -0.69 3.92
CA LYS A 55 -17.03 0.52 3.60
C LYS A 55 -17.00 1.60 4.71
N GLY A 56 -15.85 1.75 5.36
CA GLY A 56 -15.64 2.73 6.43
C GLY A 56 -15.83 2.22 7.86
N GLU A 57 -16.60 1.14 8.08
CA GLU A 57 -16.88 0.59 9.41
C GLU A 57 -15.83 -0.46 9.81
N ARG A 58 -14.71 -0.01 10.37
CA ARG A 58 -13.56 -0.88 10.65
C ARG A 58 -12.71 -0.41 11.82
N GLY A 59 -11.94 -1.32 12.40
CA GLY A 59 -10.83 -0.98 13.31
C GLY A 59 -9.63 -0.40 12.57
N THR A 60 -8.58 0.04 13.27
CA THR A 60 -7.36 0.60 12.66
C THR A 60 -6.18 -0.34 12.88
N LEU A 61 -5.34 -0.52 11.86
CA LEU A 61 -4.04 -1.18 12.00
C LEU A 61 -2.99 -0.16 12.47
N ALA A 62 -2.03 -0.60 13.26
CA ALA A 62 -0.88 0.21 13.67
C ALA A 62 0.41 -0.39 13.14
N ALA A 63 1.31 0.45 12.61
CA ALA A 63 2.68 0.09 12.30
C ALA A 63 3.59 0.73 13.36
N LEU A 64 4.26 -0.09 14.16
CA LEU A 64 5.11 0.38 15.26
C LEU A 64 6.57 0.01 14.99
N ILE A 65 7.47 0.94 15.29
CA ILE A 65 8.92 0.73 15.28
C ILE A 65 9.48 1.28 16.59
N ILE A 66 10.27 0.46 17.29
CA ILE A 66 10.82 0.78 18.61
C ILE A 66 12.26 0.26 18.65
N MET A 67 13.18 1.07 19.18
CA MET A 67 14.51 0.61 19.59
C MET A 67 14.46 0.30 21.08
N LYS A 68 14.81 -0.94 21.46
CA LYS A 68 14.95 -1.30 22.86
C LYS A 68 16.31 -0.78 23.37
N GLY A 69 16.29 -0.12 24.53
CA GLY A 69 17.51 0.27 25.25
C GLY A 69 18.25 -0.90 25.86
#